data_AF-I3Z7Y7-F1
#
_entry.id   AF-I3Z7Y7-F1
#
_cell.length_a   1.000
_cell.length_b   1.000
_cell.length_c   1.000
_cell.angle_alpha   90.00
_cell.angle_beta   90.00
_cell.angle_gamma   90.00
#
_symmetry.space_group_name_H-M   'P 1'
#
loop_
_entity.id
_entity.type
_entity.pdbx_description
1 polymer ?
#
loop_
_entity_poly.entity_id
_entity_poly.type
_entity_poly.pdbx_seq_one_letter_code
_entity_poly.pdbx_strand_id
1 'polypeptide(L)'
;MAKDLTTSDIHRKNILNNRYALQEIEKEVGFPGILFEGSLRYTKRQIAQFYDIDERTVERYLEQNETEFAGSGYEVLIGKRLKAFKEAYEQYISDLSDVKDMNVPNMPDGSDTGVGTTDSDVTDMDVANISKAPKVGVFTFRTFLNIGMLLTESSRAKQLRALILDIVIDTINAKIGGNTKYINQREEEFLPSAIREFNYRQAFTNALDDCIVDNKWKYAQFTDAVYKSIFHENAKEYKQILNLKAKDSARDTMYSEVLDLIAAYENGFAEFLCNKKEEIGRRLTMPEAKLMFDQFEKFHGAAFRPLLEKVRTLMASRDMVFRDALHEKLKSYVTHLTADEFEKFLGEKSMALEERLKENIDVFKRLKDR
;
A
#
# COMPACT_ATOMS: atom_id res chain seq x y z
N MET A 1 5.01 12.60 5.07
CA MET A 1 5.80 13.17 3.92
C MET A 1 4.85 13.83 2.93
N ALA A 2 5.24 14.90 2.20
CA ALA A 2 4.39 15.43 1.13
C ALA A 2 4.28 14.38 0.02
N LYS A 3 3.16 13.65 -0.03
CA LYS A 3 2.88 12.63 -1.05
C LYS A 3 2.58 13.36 -2.35
N ASP A 4 3.61 13.69 -3.11
CA ASP A 4 3.43 14.30 -4.42
C ASP A 4 2.93 13.26 -5.42
N LEU A 5 1.61 13.24 -5.60
CA LEU A 5 0.92 12.32 -6.50
C LEU A 5 1.23 12.60 -7.98
N THR A 6 1.74 13.79 -8.32
CA THR A 6 2.05 14.15 -9.71
C THR A 6 3.34 13.48 -10.19
N THR A 7 4.28 13.22 -9.27
CA THR A 7 5.60 12.66 -9.60
C THR A 7 5.76 11.20 -9.18
N SER A 8 5.03 10.74 -8.14
CA SER A 8 5.21 9.40 -7.60
C SER A 8 4.18 8.38 -8.08
N ASP A 9 4.59 7.52 -9.03
CA ASP A 9 3.86 6.30 -9.43
C ASP A 9 3.46 5.46 -8.21
N ILE A 10 4.43 5.20 -7.30
CA ILE A 10 4.23 4.30 -6.18
C ILE A 10 3.10 4.79 -5.27
N HIS A 11 3.03 6.10 -5.00
CA HIS A 11 1.94 6.65 -4.20
C HIS A 11 0.59 6.52 -4.92
N ARG A 12 0.54 6.78 -6.23
CA ARG A 12 -0.70 6.59 -7.02
C ARG A 12 -1.15 5.13 -7.00
N LYS A 13 -0.26 4.17 -7.27
CA LYS A 13 -0.58 2.73 -7.24
C LYS A 13 -1.08 2.28 -5.86
N ASN A 14 -0.47 2.76 -4.77
CA ASN A 14 -0.94 2.47 -3.42
C ASN A 14 -2.39 2.95 -3.19
N ILE A 15 -2.73 4.16 -3.66
CA ILE A 15 -4.09 4.69 -3.58
C ILE A 15 -5.05 3.83 -4.42
N LEU A 16 -4.67 3.52 -5.67
CA LEU A 16 -5.49 2.74 -6.59
C LEU A 16 -5.67 1.27 -6.17
N ASN A 17 -4.76 0.73 -5.35
CA ASN A 17 -4.88 -0.62 -4.80
C ASN A 17 -5.61 -0.67 -3.46
N ASN A 18 -5.78 0.48 -2.78
CA ASN A 18 -6.53 0.56 -1.55
C ASN A 18 -8.04 0.62 -1.83
N ARG A 19 -8.68 -0.55 -1.88
CA ARG A 19 -10.14 -0.67 -2.14
C ARG A 19 -11.00 0.13 -1.16
N TYR A 20 -10.56 0.25 0.11
CA TYR A 20 -11.30 0.98 1.14
C TYR A 20 -11.30 2.48 0.84
N ALA A 21 -10.14 3.03 0.51
CA ALA A 21 -10.05 4.43 0.14
C ALA A 21 -10.82 4.71 -1.15
N LEU A 22 -10.73 3.83 -2.16
CA LEU A 22 -11.48 3.99 -3.40
C LEU A 22 -13.00 4.07 -3.19
N GLN A 23 -13.56 3.25 -2.30
CA GLN A 23 -14.99 3.28 -1.98
C GLN A 23 -15.40 4.61 -1.35
N GLU A 24 -14.60 5.15 -0.44
CA GLU A 24 -14.89 6.45 0.18
C GLU A 24 -14.71 7.61 -0.82
N ILE A 25 -13.66 7.55 -1.67
CA ILE A 25 -13.45 8.55 -2.73
C ILE A 25 -14.61 8.51 -3.73
N GLU A 26 -15.10 7.34 -4.13
CA GLU A 26 -16.20 7.20 -5.08
C GLU A 26 -17.50 7.80 -4.53
N LYS A 27 -17.80 7.58 -3.25
CA LYS A 27 -18.97 8.18 -2.56
C LYS A 27 -18.89 9.70 -2.52
N GLU A 28 -17.72 10.24 -2.18
CA GLU A 28 -17.53 11.69 -2.01
C GLU A 28 -17.50 12.44 -3.35
N VAL A 29 -16.87 11.84 -4.37
CA VAL A 29 -16.78 12.44 -5.71
C VAL A 29 -18.13 12.40 -6.42
N GLY A 30 -18.92 11.33 -6.24
CA GLY A 30 -20.28 11.23 -6.78
C GLY A 30 -20.39 11.42 -8.29
N PHE A 31 -19.32 11.14 -9.05
CA PHE A 31 -19.27 11.42 -10.49
C PHE A 31 -20.05 10.34 -11.27
N PRO A 32 -21.07 10.71 -12.06
CA PRO A 32 -21.92 9.72 -12.70
C PRO A 32 -21.17 9.00 -13.84
N GLY A 33 -21.23 7.67 -13.82
CA GLY A 33 -20.61 6.80 -14.83
C GLY A 33 -21.65 6.00 -15.61
N ILE A 34 -21.22 5.44 -16.74
CA ILE A 34 -22.03 4.56 -17.58
C ILE A 34 -21.87 3.13 -17.08
N LEU A 35 -22.97 2.46 -16.72
CA LEU A 35 -22.92 1.06 -16.30
C LEU A 35 -22.68 0.17 -17.51
N PHE A 36 -21.51 -0.48 -17.57
CA PHE A 36 -21.14 -1.37 -18.65
C PHE A 36 -20.38 -2.59 -18.12
N GLU A 37 -20.82 -3.79 -18.52
CA GLU A 37 -20.24 -5.07 -18.08
C GLU A 37 -20.16 -5.20 -16.54
N GLY A 38 -21.14 -4.65 -15.83
CA GLY A 38 -21.22 -4.72 -14.37
C GLY A 38 -20.30 -3.76 -13.62
N SER A 39 -19.72 -2.76 -14.30
CA SER A 39 -18.88 -1.72 -13.67
C SER A 39 -19.12 -0.35 -14.28
N LEU A 40 -18.87 0.71 -13.51
CA LEU A 40 -18.96 2.07 -14.02
C LEU A 40 -17.78 2.39 -14.95
N ARG A 41 -18.09 2.91 -16.12
CA ARG A 41 -17.16 3.34 -17.15
C ARG A 41 -17.39 4.80 -17.49
N TYR A 42 -16.31 5.49 -17.81
CA TYR A 42 -16.31 6.89 -18.18
C TYR A 42 -15.77 7.05 -19.59
N THR A 43 -16.22 8.08 -20.30
CA THR A 43 -15.67 8.46 -21.61
C THR A 43 -14.57 9.50 -21.45
N LYS A 44 -13.70 9.60 -22.46
CA LYS A 44 -12.65 10.62 -22.51
C LYS A 44 -13.21 12.03 -22.29
N ARG A 45 -14.40 12.30 -22.86
CA ARG A 45 -15.04 13.60 -22.74
C ARG A 45 -15.58 13.88 -21.35
N GLN A 46 -16.21 12.90 -20.71
CA GLN A 46 -16.64 13.04 -19.30
C GLN A 46 -15.46 13.42 -18.40
N ILE A 47 -14.30 12.80 -18.62
CA ILE A 47 -13.07 13.11 -17.88
C ILE A 47 -12.57 14.52 -18.17
N ALA A 48 -12.52 14.91 -19.44
CA ALA A 48 -12.10 16.24 -19.88
C ALA A 48 -12.99 17.33 -19.27
N GLN A 49 -14.31 17.15 -19.33
CA GLN A 49 -15.30 18.04 -18.72
C GLN A 49 -15.16 18.09 -17.20
N PHE A 50 -14.97 16.95 -16.53
CA PHE A 50 -14.80 16.92 -15.08
C PHE A 50 -13.56 17.71 -14.66
N TYR A 51 -12.42 17.50 -15.30
CA TYR A 51 -11.17 18.18 -14.92
C TYR A 51 -10.99 19.57 -15.52
N ASP A 52 -11.94 20.06 -16.32
CA ASP A 52 -11.86 21.34 -17.01
C ASP A 52 -10.60 21.45 -17.88
N ILE A 53 -10.40 20.45 -18.75
CA ILE A 53 -9.27 20.34 -19.67
C ILE A 53 -9.72 19.95 -21.07
N ASP A 54 -8.86 20.18 -22.07
CA ASP A 54 -9.08 19.66 -23.41
C ASP A 54 -8.95 18.13 -23.48
N GLU A 55 -9.75 17.48 -24.33
CA GLU A 55 -9.61 16.05 -24.62
C GLU A 55 -8.20 15.67 -25.11
N ARG A 56 -7.52 16.57 -25.82
CA ARG A 56 -6.13 16.40 -26.26
C ARG A 56 -5.15 16.28 -25.09
N THR A 57 -5.45 16.95 -23.99
CA THR A 57 -4.65 16.84 -22.77
C THR A 57 -4.79 15.44 -22.19
N VAL A 58 -6.00 14.89 -22.16
CA VAL A 58 -6.24 13.50 -21.72
C VAL A 58 -5.46 12.51 -22.59
N GLU A 59 -5.51 12.66 -23.91
CA GLU A 59 -4.75 11.82 -24.86
C GLU A 59 -3.24 11.90 -24.62
N ARG A 60 -2.70 13.11 -24.44
CA ARG A 60 -1.27 13.30 -24.17
C ARG A 60 -0.82 12.53 -22.91
N TYR A 61 -1.60 12.57 -21.83
CA TYR A 61 -1.24 11.83 -20.62
C TYR A 61 -1.35 10.32 -20.82
N LEU A 62 -2.37 9.85 -21.55
CA LEU A 62 -2.52 8.43 -21.91
C LEU A 62 -1.31 7.89 -22.68
N GLU A 63 -0.83 8.65 -23.67
CA GLU A 63 0.34 8.27 -24.47
C GLU A 63 1.64 8.27 -23.64
N GLN A 64 1.78 9.21 -22.70
CA GLN A 64 2.97 9.29 -21.85
C GLN A 64 3.04 8.19 -20.77
N ASN A 65 1.90 7.62 -20.36
CA ASN A 65 1.81 6.68 -19.23
C ASN A 65 0.99 5.43 -19.56
N GLU A 66 1.13 4.90 -20.79
CA GLU A 66 0.29 3.81 -21.33
C GLU A 66 0.22 2.59 -20.39
N THR A 67 1.36 2.14 -19.86
CA THR A 67 1.44 0.97 -18.97
C THR A 67 0.69 1.19 -17.65
N GLU A 68 0.74 2.40 -17.10
CA GLU A 68 0.07 2.77 -15.86
C GLU A 68 -1.45 2.81 -16.07
N PHE A 69 -1.90 3.36 -17.19
CA PHE A 69 -3.33 3.46 -17.51
C PHE A 69 -3.97 2.13 -17.89
N ALA A 70 -3.23 1.27 -18.62
CA ALA A 70 -3.67 -0.11 -18.85
C ALA A 70 -3.85 -0.85 -17.51
N GLY A 71 -2.92 -0.66 -16.57
CA GLY A 71 -3.02 -1.22 -15.21
C GLY A 71 -4.17 -0.65 -14.37
N SER A 72 -4.56 0.62 -14.58
CA SER A 72 -5.70 1.23 -13.88
C SER A 72 -7.05 0.89 -14.49
N GLY A 73 -7.10 0.35 -15.72
CA GLY A 73 -8.33 -0.09 -16.39
C GLY A 73 -8.78 0.80 -17.57
N TYR A 74 -7.86 1.51 -18.22
CA TYR A 74 -8.12 2.10 -19.53
C TYR A 74 -8.19 1.00 -20.59
N GLU A 75 -9.23 1.00 -21.42
CA GLU A 75 -9.33 0.09 -22.56
C GLU A 75 -9.97 0.77 -23.78
N VAL A 76 -9.63 0.29 -24.97
CA VAL A 76 -10.23 0.75 -26.23
C VAL A 76 -11.21 -0.32 -26.72
N LEU A 77 -12.49 0.03 -26.77
CA LEU A 77 -13.55 -0.83 -27.25
C LEU A 77 -13.65 -0.81 -28.78
N ILE A 78 -13.76 -2.00 -29.36
CA ILE A 78 -13.94 -2.23 -30.81
C ILE A 78 -14.99 -3.33 -31.06
N GLY A 79 -15.57 -3.35 -32.26
CA GLY A 79 -16.44 -4.43 -32.72
C GLY A 79 -17.71 -4.63 -31.86
N LYS A 80 -17.95 -5.87 -31.42
CA LYS A 80 -19.17 -6.24 -30.67
C LYS A 80 -19.29 -5.52 -29.32
N ARG A 81 -18.20 -5.40 -28.56
CA ARG A 81 -18.20 -4.71 -27.25
C ARG A 81 -18.49 -3.22 -27.41
N LEU A 82 -17.96 -2.61 -28.48
CA LEU A 82 -18.27 -1.22 -28.81
C LEU A 82 -19.76 -1.01 -29.08
N LYS A 83 -20.42 -1.93 -29.81
CA LYS A 83 -21.85 -1.83 -30.06
C LYS A 83 -22.66 -1.90 -28.76
N ALA A 84 -22.35 -2.86 -27.89
CA ALA A 84 -23.00 -2.97 -26.58
C ALA A 84 -22.77 -1.74 -25.69
N PHE A 85 -21.57 -1.15 -25.74
CA PHE A 85 -21.27 0.08 -25.00
C PHE A 85 -22.07 1.28 -25.51
N LYS A 86 -22.27 1.39 -26.84
CA LYS A 86 -23.11 2.44 -27.43
C LYS A 86 -24.56 2.32 -26.96
N GLU A 87 -25.10 1.11 -26.92
CA GLU A 87 -26.45 0.84 -26.41
C GLU A 87 -26.57 1.25 -24.92
N ALA A 88 -25.57 0.89 -24.09
CA ALA A 88 -25.52 1.31 -22.69
C ALA A 88 -25.38 2.84 -22.52
N TYR A 89 -24.62 3.49 -23.41
CA TYR A 89 -24.45 4.94 -23.41
C TYR A 89 -25.75 5.67 -23.78
N GLU A 90 -26.47 5.19 -24.79
CA GLU A 90 -27.78 5.73 -25.17
C GLU A 90 -28.80 5.61 -24.03
N GLN A 91 -28.83 4.45 -23.37
CA GLN A 91 -29.67 4.24 -22.19
C GLN A 91 -29.31 5.22 -21.05
N TYR A 92 -28.01 5.37 -20.76
CA TYR A 92 -27.54 6.32 -19.74
C TYR A 92 -27.95 7.76 -20.02
N ILE A 93 -27.91 8.20 -21.29
CA ILE A 93 -28.37 9.54 -21.67
C ILE A 93 -29.88 9.68 -21.53
N SER A 94 -30.65 8.66 -21.91
CA SER A 94 -32.11 8.63 -21.72
C SER A 94 -32.49 8.77 -20.25
N ASP A 95 -31.82 8.02 -19.38
CA ASP A 95 -32.05 8.06 -17.93
C ASP A 95 -31.71 9.44 -17.33
N LEU A 96 -30.72 10.15 -17.89
CA LEU A 96 -30.38 11.52 -17.49
C LEU A 96 -31.42 12.56 -17.95
N SER A 97 -32.03 12.37 -19.12
CA SER A 97 -33.09 13.27 -19.62
C SER A 97 -34.38 13.15 -18.83
N ASP A 98 -34.75 11.95 -18.40
CA ASP A 98 -36.01 11.70 -17.65
C ASP A 98 -36.00 12.34 -16.23
N VAL A 99 -34.82 12.63 -15.67
CA VAL A 99 -34.67 13.29 -14.35
C VAL A 99 -34.93 14.80 -14.43
N LYS A 100 -34.77 15.44 -15.60
CA LYS A 100 -35.00 16.90 -15.77
C LYS A 100 -36.48 17.28 -15.83
N ASP A 101 -37.39 16.35 -16.12
CA ASP A 101 -38.84 16.62 -16.28
C ASP A 101 -39.66 16.55 -14.97
N MET A 102 -39.03 16.31 -13.82
CA MET A 102 -39.69 16.20 -12.51
C MET A 102 -39.25 17.28 -11.49
N ASN A 103 -39.24 18.57 -11.85
CA ASN A 103 -39.48 19.68 -10.90
C ASN A 103 -39.39 21.05 -11.58
N VAL A 104 -40.53 21.69 -11.91
CA VAL A 104 -40.84 23.09 -11.57
C VAL A 104 -42.37 23.32 -11.70
N PRO A 105 -43.10 23.67 -10.64
CA PRO A 105 -44.43 24.29 -10.77
C PRO A 105 -44.29 25.68 -11.41
N ASN A 106 -44.95 25.89 -12.55
CA ASN A 106 -45.05 27.18 -13.23
C ASN A 106 -45.44 28.31 -12.26
N MET A 107 -44.52 29.24 -12.02
CA MET A 107 -44.83 30.59 -11.52
C MET A 107 -44.73 31.58 -12.69
N PRO A 108 -45.65 32.55 -12.81
CA PRO A 108 -45.67 33.47 -13.94
C PRO A 108 -44.62 34.57 -13.79
N ASP A 109 -43.80 34.65 -14.84
CA ASP A 109 -43.23 35.82 -15.50
C ASP A 109 -42.83 37.05 -14.66
N GLY A 110 -41.54 37.38 -14.67
CA GLY A 110 -41.04 38.64 -14.13
C GLY A 110 -39.52 38.69 -13.97
N SER A 111 -38.90 39.44 -14.89
CA SER A 111 -37.52 39.97 -14.89
C SER A 111 -36.43 39.17 -15.62
N ASP A 112 -36.03 39.76 -16.75
CA ASP A 112 -34.76 39.59 -17.44
C ASP A 112 -33.58 39.62 -16.46
N THR A 113 -32.96 38.46 -16.26
CA THR A 113 -31.52 38.36 -16.05
C THR A 113 -31.03 37.24 -16.94
N GLY A 114 -30.14 37.58 -17.88
CA GLY A 114 -29.51 36.64 -18.80
C GLY A 114 -28.77 35.53 -18.03
N VAL A 115 -29.45 34.41 -17.87
CA VAL A 115 -28.88 33.13 -17.47
C VAL A 115 -28.59 32.39 -18.77
N GLY A 116 -27.30 32.17 -19.04
CA GLY A 116 -26.84 31.38 -20.17
C GLY A 116 -27.50 30.01 -20.16
N THR A 117 -28.10 29.69 -21.29
CA THR A 117 -28.86 28.47 -21.59
C THR A 117 -28.11 27.19 -21.20
N THR A 118 -28.83 26.34 -20.49
CA THR A 118 -28.46 25.04 -19.95
C THR A 118 -28.23 23.96 -21.02
N ASP A 119 -27.03 23.35 -21.03
CA ASP A 119 -26.66 21.92 -21.19
C ASP A 119 -27.40 20.94 -22.13
N SER A 120 -28.39 21.33 -22.95
CA SER A 120 -29.13 20.39 -23.83
C SER A 120 -28.45 20.15 -25.19
N ASP A 121 -27.78 21.17 -25.76
CA ASP A 121 -27.07 21.03 -27.05
C ASP A 121 -25.81 20.17 -26.93
N VAL A 122 -25.28 20.06 -25.71
CA VAL A 122 -24.05 19.33 -25.38
C VAL A 122 -24.30 17.83 -25.29
N THR A 123 -25.51 17.35 -24.99
CA THR A 123 -25.80 15.90 -24.90
C THR A 123 -26.08 15.27 -26.27
N ASP A 124 -26.75 16.00 -27.17
CA ASP A 124 -27.15 15.49 -28.48
C ASP A 124 -25.97 15.37 -29.48
N MET A 125 -25.03 16.32 -29.46
CA MET A 125 -23.80 16.24 -30.25
C MET A 125 -22.89 15.07 -29.82
N ASP A 126 -23.06 14.56 -28.60
CA ASP A 126 -22.19 13.57 -27.98
C ASP A 126 -22.61 12.16 -28.32
N VAL A 127 -23.92 11.92 -28.21
CA VAL A 127 -24.56 10.72 -28.72
C VAL A 127 -24.26 10.57 -30.21
N ALA A 128 -24.33 11.67 -30.98
CA ALA A 128 -24.01 11.67 -32.41
C ALA A 128 -22.54 11.34 -32.72
N ASN A 129 -21.59 11.74 -31.89
CA ASN A 129 -20.16 11.45 -32.08
C ASN A 129 -19.78 10.04 -31.64
N ILE A 130 -20.28 9.56 -30.51
CA ILE A 130 -19.99 8.21 -30.01
C ILE A 130 -20.66 7.15 -30.89
N SER A 131 -21.91 7.36 -31.31
CA SER A 131 -22.63 6.43 -32.20
C SER A 131 -21.90 6.17 -33.53
N LYS A 132 -21.20 7.17 -34.08
CA LYS A 132 -20.45 7.06 -35.35
C LYS A 132 -18.98 6.65 -35.20
N ALA A 133 -18.43 6.65 -33.98
CA ALA A 133 -17.03 6.34 -33.74
C ALA A 133 -16.70 4.84 -34.01
N PRO A 134 -15.61 4.51 -34.74
CA PRO A 134 -15.20 3.13 -35.00
C PRO A 134 -14.46 2.47 -33.81
N LYS A 135 -14.00 3.28 -32.85
CA LYS A 135 -13.36 2.86 -31.59
C LYS A 135 -13.67 3.89 -30.50
N VAL A 136 -13.83 3.44 -29.26
CA VAL A 136 -14.08 4.32 -28.11
C VAL A 136 -13.18 3.92 -26.95
N GLY A 137 -12.43 4.87 -26.41
CA GLY A 137 -11.69 4.69 -25.16
C GLY A 137 -12.62 4.80 -23.96
N VAL A 138 -12.62 3.79 -23.09
CA VAL A 138 -13.39 3.77 -21.86
C VAL A 138 -12.46 3.65 -20.66
N PHE A 139 -12.86 4.28 -19.55
CA PHE A 139 -12.04 4.48 -18.38
C PHE A 139 -12.79 3.93 -17.17
N THR A 140 -12.10 3.22 -16.28
CA THR A 140 -12.63 2.89 -14.95
C THR A 140 -12.54 4.09 -14.02
N PHE A 141 -13.18 4.02 -12.85
CA PHE A 141 -13.01 5.01 -11.79
C PHE A 141 -11.53 5.15 -11.36
N ARG A 142 -10.80 4.04 -11.28
CA ARG A 142 -9.35 4.04 -11.01
C ARG A 142 -8.57 4.85 -12.05
N THR A 143 -8.90 4.68 -13.33
CA THR A 143 -8.25 5.42 -14.42
C THR A 143 -8.61 6.90 -14.37
N PHE A 144 -9.87 7.21 -14.08
CA PHE A 144 -10.34 8.58 -13.83
C PHE A 144 -9.55 9.26 -12.71
N LEU A 145 -9.37 8.62 -11.56
CA LEU A 145 -8.55 9.15 -10.46
C LEU A 145 -7.09 9.27 -10.86
N ASN A 146 -6.55 8.31 -11.60
CA ASN A 146 -5.15 8.33 -12.01
C ASN A 146 -4.83 9.55 -12.89
N ILE A 147 -5.71 9.88 -13.84
CA ILE A 147 -5.60 11.11 -14.64
C ILE A 147 -5.59 12.34 -13.73
N GLY A 148 -6.53 12.43 -12.78
CA GLY A 148 -6.58 13.52 -11.81
C GLY A 148 -5.32 13.64 -10.95
N MET A 149 -4.66 12.53 -10.63
CA MET A 149 -3.41 12.54 -9.87
C MET A 149 -2.21 13.02 -10.69
N LEU A 150 -2.23 12.88 -12.02
CA LEU A 150 -1.17 13.29 -12.93
C LEU A 150 -1.29 14.74 -13.44
N LEU A 151 -2.50 15.29 -13.50
CA LEU A 151 -2.76 16.63 -14.06
C LEU A 151 -2.21 17.77 -13.20
N THR A 152 -1.15 18.45 -13.62
CA THR A 152 -0.57 19.56 -12.83
C THR A 152 -1.34 20.87 -12.95
N GLU A 153 -1.84 21.19 -14.15
CA GLU A 153 -2.41 22.50 -14.48
C GLU A 153 -3.92 22.65 -14.14
N SER A 154 -4.62 21.54 -13.91
CA SER A 154 -6.06 21.59 -13.63
C SER A 154 -6.33 21.94 -12.16
N SER A 155 -7.13 23.00 -11.94
CA SER A 155 -7.58 23.42 -10.61
C SER A 155 -8.47 22.35 -9.96
N ARG A 156 -9.35 21.71 -10.74
CA ARG A 156 -10.20 20.60 -10.28
C ARG A 156 -9.40 19.36 -9.95
N ALA A 157 -8.38 19.04 -10.74
CA ALA A 157 -7.47 17.95 -10.43
C ALA A 157 -6.69 18.21 -9.12
N LYS A 158 -6.28 19.45 -8.87
CA LYS A 158 -5.64 19.85 -7.61
C LYS A 158 -6.57 19.66 -6.41
N GLN A 159 -7.83 20.05 -6.52
CA GLN A 159 -8.84 19.83 -5.47
C GLN A 159 -9.07 18.34 -5.23
N LEU A 160 -9.23 17.54 -6.30
CA LEU A 160 -9.38 16.11 -6.20
C LEU A 160 -8.18 15.44 -5.53
N ARG A 161 -6.94 15.84 -5.86
CA ARG A 161 -5.74 15.29 -5.20
C ARG A 161 -5.73 15.55 -3.70
N ALA A 162 -6.10 16.75 -3.26
CA ALA A 162 -6.21 17.06 -1.85
C ALA A 162 -7.25 16.15 -1.17
N LEU A 163 -8.44 16.05 -1.77
CA LEU A 163 -9.50 15.18 -1.29
C LEU A 163 -9.07 13.71 -1.19
N ILE A 164 -8.41 13.18 -2.21
CA ILE A 164 -7.88 11.81 -2.23
C ILE A 164 -6.91 11.60 -1.06
N LEU A 165 -5.97 12.53 -0.85
CA LEU A 165 -4.98 12.40 0.22
C LEU A 165 -5.65 12.38 1.60
N ASP A 166 -6.61 13.26 1.83
CA ASP A 166 -7.35 13.34 3.09
C ASP A 166 -8.15 12.05 3.33
N ILE A 167 -8.94 11.59 2.35
CA ILE A 167 -9.73 10.36 2.46
C ILE A 167 -8.83 9.13 2.68
N VAL A 168 -7.69 9.04 2.00
CA VAL A 168 -6.76 7.91 2.17
C VAL A 168 -6.20 7.88 3.58
N ILE A 169 -5.82 9.03 4.14
CA ILE A 169 -5.32 9.15 5.51
C ILE A 169 -6.42 8.75 6.51
N ASP A 170 -7.61 9.31 6.35
CA ASP A 170 -8.75 9.05 7.24
C ASP A 170 -9.18 7.59 7.18
N THR A 171 -9.23 7.01 5.99
CA THR A 171 -9.59 5.59 5.81
C THR A 171 -8.59 4.67 6.51
N ILE A 172 -7.29 4.90 6.33
CA ILE A 172 -6.24 4.11 7.00
C ILE A 172 -6.36 4.26 8.52
N ASN A 173 -6.54 5.48 9.03
CA ASN A 173 -6.67 5.73 10.46
C ASN A 173 -7.92 5.09 11.05
N ALA A 174 -9.07 5.21 10.37
CA ALA A 174 -10.34 4.62 10.78
C ALA A 174 -10.26 3.09 10.82
N LYS A 175 -9.64 2.47 9.82
CA LYS A 175 -9.47 1.01 9.76
C LYS A 175 -8.46 0.50 10.79
N ILE A 176 -7.39 1.24 11.07
CA ILE A 176 -6.34 0.83 12.03
C ILE A 176 -6.73 1.14 13.49
N GLY A 177 -7.65 2.07 13.74
CA GLY A 177 -8.04 2.45 15.10
C GLY A 177 -6.94 3.18 15.86
N GLY A 178 -6.05 3.88 15.14
CA GLY A 178 -5.05 4.80 15.71
C GLY A 178 -3.73 4.18 16.20
N ASN A 179 -3.57 2.85 16.19
CA ASN A 179 -2.31 2.21 16.60
C ASN A 179 -1.54 1.58 15.43
N THR A 180 -1.03 2.42 14.52
CA THR A 180 -0.29 2.00 13.31
C THR A 180 1.00 1.23 13.61
N LYS A 181 1.61 1.46 14.78
CA LYS A 181 2.85 0.80 15.20
C LYS A 181 2.73 -0.72 15.26
N TYR A 182 1.56 -1.24 15.63
CA TYR A 182 1.34 -2.67 15.83
C TYR A 182 0.42 -3.29 14.76
N ILE A 183 0.31 -2.67 13.57
CA ILE A 183 -0.52 -3.19 12.47
C ILE A 183 -0.13 -4.62 12.05
N ASN A 184 1.13 -4.99 12.23
CA ASN A 184 1.64 -6.35 12.01
C ASN A 184 0.88 -7.41 12.82
N GLN A 185 0.31 -7.06 13.98
CA GLN A 185 -0.41 -8.00 14.85
C GLN A 185 -1.79 -8.41 14.29
N ARG A 186 -2.25 -7.75 13.23
CA ARG A 186 -3.50 -8.09 12.54
C ARG A 186 -3.34 -9.20 11.52
N GLU A 187 -2.11 -9.66 11.31
CA GLU A 187 -1.79 -10.77 10.43
C GLU A 187 -1.95 -12.10 11.17
N GLU A 188 -2.56 -13.09 10.51
CA GLU A 188 -2.78 -14.43 11.06
C GLU A 188 -1.47 -15.11 11.52
N GLU A 189 -0.43 -15.02 10.69
CA GLU A 189 0.89 -15.62 10.96
C GLU A 189 1.73 -14.85 11.98
N PHE A 190 1.28 -13.69 12.47
CA PHE A 190 2.06 -12.89 13.40
C PHE A 190 2.37 -13.65 14.69
N LEU A 191 1.34 -14.27 15.27
CA LEU A 191 1.47 -14.91 16.56
C LEU A 191 2.39 -16.15 16.51
N PRO A 192 2.22 -17.12 15.58
CA PRO A 192 3.18 -18.21 15.43
C PRO A 192 4.62 -17.73 15.25
N SER A 193 4.83 -16.69 14.43
CA SER A 193 6.16 -16.14 14.13
C SER A 193 6.77 -15.45 15.35
N ALA A 194 5.98 -14.73 16.15
CA ALA A 194 6.43 -14.08 17.38
C ALA A 194 6.82 -15.09 18.47
N ILE A 195 6.07 -16.19 18.62
CA ILE A 195 6.41 -17.27 19.56
C ILE A 195 7.72 -17.94 19.12
N ARG A 196 7.83 -18.27 17.84
CA ARG A 196 9.01 -18.89 17.25
C ARG A 196 10.25 -18.01 17.44
N GLU A 197 10.14 -16.73 17.11
CA GLU A 197 11.21 -15.75 17.29
C GLU A 197 11.66 -15.68 18.76
N PHE A 198 10.74 -15.63 19.71
CA PHE A 198 11.09 -15.59 21.12
C PHE A 198 11.93 -16.80 21.56
N ASN A 199 11.51 -18.00 21.16
CA ASN A 199 12.23 -19.23 21.49
C ASN A 199 13.63 -19.26 20.86
N TYR A 200 13.74 -18.89 19.58
CA TYR A 200 15.04 -18.84 18.90
C TYR A 200 15.94 -17.73 19.44
N ARG A 201 15.37 -16.62 19.91
CA ARG A 201 16.12 -15.56 20.58
C ARG A 201 16.75 -16.06 21.89
N GLN A 202 15.99 -16.83 22.69
CA GLN A 202 16.51 -17.42 23.92
C GLN A 202 17.61 -18.45 23.62
N ALA A 203 17.39 -19.34 22.64
CA ALA A 203 18.39 -20.30 22.18
C ALA A 203 19.68 -19.60 21.71
N PHE A 204 19.53 -18.51 20.96
CA PHE A 204 20.64 -17.70 20.49
C PHE A 204 21.41 -17.04 21.64
N THR A 205 20.74 -16.44 22.63
CA THR A 205 21.44 -15.85 23.79
C THR A 205 22.20 -16.92 24.58
N ASN A 206 21.61 -18.09 24.77
CA ASN A 206 22.26 -19.22 25.46
C ASN A 206 23.49 -19.69 24.68
N ALA A 207 23.41 -19.81 23.35
CA ALA A 207 24.55 -20.15 22.51
C ALA A 207 25.67 -19.12 22.60
N LEU A 208 25.36 -17.81 22.64
CA LEU A 208 26.37 -16.77 22.87
C LEU A 208 27.03 -16.88 24.26
N ASP A 209 26.30 -17.37 25.26
CA ASP A 209 26.84 -17.67 26.60
C ASP A 209 27.76 -18.88 26.62
N ASP A 210 27.35 -19.94 25.93
CA ASP A 210 28.10 -21.18 25.92
C ASP A 210 29.33 -21.13 25.01
N CYS A 211 29.26 -20.38 23.92
CA CYS A 211 30.21 -20.45 22.82
C CYS A 211 31.17 -19.24 22.77
N ILE A 212 30.90 -18.13 23.48
CA ILE A 212 31.78 -16.96 23.54
C ILE A 212 32.27 -16.71 24.97
N VAL A 213 33.54 -16.29 25.10
CA VAL A 213 34.09 -15.77 26.36
C VAL A 213 33.24 -14.61 26.89
N ASP A 214 33.06 -14.56 28.20
CA ASP A 214 32.18 -13.57 28.84
C ASP A 214 32.52 -12.14 28.43
N ASN A 215 31.50 -11.47 27.89
CA ASN A 215 31.59 -10.10 27.42
C ASN A 215 30.24 -9.42 27.57
N LYS A 216 30.20 -8.26 28.24
CA LYS A 216 28.97 -7.51 28.51
C LYS A 216 28.24 -7.04 27.23
N TRP A 217 28.95 -6.96 26.11
CA TRP A 217 28.47 -6.39 24.86
C TRP A 217 28.09 -7.42 23.80
N LYS A 218 28.32 -8.72 24.04
CA LYS A 218 28.12 -9.75 23.01
C LYS A 218 26.71 -9.76 22.44
N TYR A 219 25.69 -9.68 23.31
CA TYR A 219 24.29 -9.68 22.86
C TYR A 219 23.97 -8.47 21.99
N ALA A 220 24.33 -7.27 22.45
CA ALA A 220 24.06 -6.04 21.69
C ALA A 220 24.78 -6.05 20.34
N GLN A 221 26.05 -6.48 20.31
CA GLN A 221 26.84 -6.52 19.08
C GLN A 221 26.29 -7.50 18.04
N PHE A 222 25.96 -8.73 18.44
CA PHE A 222 25.46 -9.72 17.48
C PHE A 222 24.00 -9.48 17.11
N THR A 223 23.16 -8.94 18.00
CA THR A 223 21.82 -8.45 17.61
C THR A 223 21.92 -7.32 16.58
N ASP A 224 22.82 -6.34 16.79
CA ASP A 224 23.05 -5.29 15.80
C ASP A 224 23.66 -5.82 14.50
N ALA A 225 24.50 -6.86 14.55
CA ALA A 225 25.05 -7.51 13.36
C ALA A 225 23.94 -8.15 12.52
N VAL A 226 23.02 -8.89 13.15
CA VAL A 226 21.83 -9.46 12.49
C VAL A 226 20.97 -8.34 11.88
N TYR A 227 20.71 -7.26 12.61
CA TYR A 227 19.91 -6.16 12.11
C TYR A 227 20.57 -5.47 10.91
N LYS A 228 21.88 -5.21 10.97
CA LYS A 228 22.61 -4.60 9.84
C LYS A 228 22.65 -5.51 8.62
N SER A 229 22.76 -6.82 8.82
CA SER A 229 22.67 -7.82 7.76
C SER A 229 21.32 -7.74 7.04
N ILE A 230 20.23 -7.71 7.82
CA ILE A 230 18.87 -7.78 7.28
C ILE A 230 18.42 -6.43 6.73
N PHE A 231 18.61 -5.34 7.46
CA PHE A 231 17.97 -4.03 7.19
C PHE A 231 18.95 -2.93 6.77
N HIS A 232 20.26 -3.16 6.78
CA HIS A 232 21.29 -2.11 6.67
C HIS A 232 21.26 -1.06 7.79
N GLU A 233 20.40 -1.27 8.77
CA GLU A 233 20.13 -0.41 9.92
C GLU A 233 20.35 -1.19 11.21
N ASN A 234 20.63 -0.50 12.31
CA ASN A 234 20.73 -1.14 13.63
C ASN A 234 19.41 -1.03 14.41
N ALA A 235 19.32 -1.71 15.55
CA ALA A 235 18.08 -1.75 16.35
C ALA A 235 17.66 -0.37 16.88
N LYS A 236 18.62 0.54 17.12
CA LYS A 236 18.33 1.90 17.59
C LYS A 236 17.75 2.76 16.47
N GLU A 237 18.34 2.72 15.28
CA GLU A 237 17.84 3.42 14.09
C GLU A 237 16.40 2.97 13.77
N TYR A 238 16.14 1.66 13.79
CA TYR A 238 14.79 1.12 13.58
C TYR A 238 13.77 1.67 14.59
N LYS A 239 14.11 1.68 15.88
CA LYS A 239 13.24 2.27 16.92
C LYS A 239 12.98 3.75 16.70
N GLN A 240 13.95 4.50 16.18
CA GLN A 240 13.79 5.92 15.89
C GLN A 240 12.82 6.15 14.72
N ILE A 241 12.94 5.36 13.65
CA ILE A 241 12.06 5.44 12.47
C ILE A 241 10.59 5.25 12.87
N LEU A 242 10.31 4.30 13.77
CA LEU A 242 8.95 4.03 14.26
C LEU A 242 8.55 4.86 15.50
N ASN A 243 9.36 5.83 15.93
CA ASN A 243 9.13 6.65 17.12
C ASN A 243 8.78 5.80 18.37
N LEU A 244 9.52 4.72 18.60
CA LEU A 244 9.34 3.80 19.73
C LEU A 244 10.00 4.34 21.00
N LYS A 245 9.37 4.11 22.15
CA LYS A 245 9.98 4.45 23.45
C LYS A 245 11.14 3.49 23.73
N ALA A 246 12.05 3.90 24.61
CA ALA A 246 13.22 3.07 24.95
C ALA A 246 12.85 1.67 25.47
N LYS A 247 11.74 1.57 26.22
CA LYS A 247 11.22 0.31 26.79
C LYS A 247 10.42 -0.54 25.79
N ASP A 248 9.99 0.04 24.67
CA ASP A 248 9.19 -0.68 23.69
C ASP A 248 10.08 -1.68 22.94
N SER A 249 9.55 -2.89 22.73
CA SER A 249 10.19 -3.91 21.92
C SER A 249 10.09 -3.53 20.44
N ALA A 250 11.23 -3.59 19.73
CA ALA A 250 11.25 -3.43 18.27
C ALA A 250 10.64 -4.64 17.57
N ARG A 251 10.82 -5.85 18.11
CA ARG A 251 10.34 -7.08 17.46
C ARG A 251 8.81 -7.17 17.49
N ASP A 252 8.17 -6.61 18.50
CA ASP A 252 6.71 -6.58 18.61
C ASP A 252 6.05 -5.77 17.47
N THR A 253 6.81 -4.91 16.79
CA THR A 253 6.36 -4.13 15.62
C THR A 253 6.80 -4.72 14.28
N MET A 254 7.54 -5.83 14.27
CA MET A 254 8.02 -6.45 13.03
C MET A 254 6.97 -7.39 12.44
N TYR A 255 6.91 -7.45 11.11
CA TYR A 255 6.02 -8.37 10.39
C TYR A 255 6.48 -9.83 10.54
N SER A 256 5.56 -10.78 10.36
CA SER A 256 5.81 -12.23 10.52
C SER A 256 7.03 -12.68 9.72
N GLU A 257 7.12 -12.29 8.45
CA GLU A 257 8.21 -12.69 7.56
C GLU A 257 9.57 -12.14 8.02
N VAL A 258 9.56 -11.00 8.71
CA VAL A 258 10.76 -10.37 9.27
C VAL A 258 11.21 -11.10 10.54
N LEU A 259 10.26 -11.43 11.42
CA LEU A 259 10.52 -12.20 12.64
C LEU A 259 11.12 -13.58 12.31
N ASP A 260 10.56 -14.24 11.30
CA ASP A 260 11.05 -15.54 10.85
C ASP A 260 12.47 -15.47 10.29
N LEU A 261 12.79 -14.42 9.53
CA LEU A 261 14.15 -14.25 9.01
C LEU A 261 15.15 -13.94 10.14
N ILE A 262 14.77 -13.11 11.11
CA ILE A 262 15.60 -12.87 12.30
C ILE A 262 15.86 -14.18 13.04
N ALA A 263 14.80 -14.97 13.29
CA ALA A 263 14.91 -16.26 13.96
C ALA A 263 15.83 -17.23 13.20
N ALA A 264 15.72 -17.28 11.88
CA ALA A 264 16.58 -18.10 11.03
C ALA A 264 18.06 -17.67 11.11
N TYR A 265 18.34 -16.37 11.08
CA TYR A 265 19.69 -15.82 11.24
C TYR A 265 20.28 -16.15 12.61
N GLU A 266 19.51 -15.91 13.67
CA GLU A 266 19.94 -16.13 15.04
C GLU A 266 20.20 -17.61 15.31
N ASN A 267 19.30 -18.48 14.89
CA ASN A 267 19.46 -19.92 15.04
C ASN A 267 20.62 -20.48 14.20
N GLY A 268 20.70 -20.10 12.93
CA GLY A 268 21.76 -20.56 12.04
C GLY A 268 23.14 -20.12 12.48
N PHE A 269 23.28 -18.87 12.95
CA PHE A 269 24.54 -18.38 13.48
C PHE A 269 24.89 -19.00 14.84
N ALA A 270 23.91 -19.26 15.72
CA ALA A 270 24.13 -19.98 16.97
C ALA A 270 24.79 -21.34 16.73
N GLU A 271 24.22 -22.14 15.82
CA GLU A 271 24.73 -23.46 15.46
C GLU A 271 26.14 -23.36 14.84
N PHE A 272 26.33 -22.43 13.90
CA PHE A 272 27.63 -22.19 13.27
C PHE A 272 28.73 -21.84 14.28
N LEU A 273 28.40 -21.01 15.27
CA LEU A 273 29.30 -20.61 16.33
C LEU A 273 29.67 -21.77 17.27
N CYS A 274 28.68 -22.59 17.65
CA CYS A 274 28.90 -23.69 18.57
C CYS A 274 29.62 -24.88 17.92
N ASN A 275 29.36 -25.17 16.65
CA ASN A 275 30.17 -26.11 15.87
C ASN A 275 31.65 -25.67 15.87
N LYS A 276 31.91 -24.36 15.71
CA LYS A 276 33.28 -23.84 15.75
C LYS A 276 33.94 -23.98 17.12
N LYS A 277 33.17 -23.77 18.20
CA LYS A 277 33.64 -23.98 19.57
C LYS A 277 34.07 -25.43 19.78
N GLU A 278 33.27 -26.38 19.29
CA GLU A 278 33.55 -27.81 19.40
C GLU A 278 34.82 -28.20 18.64
N GLU A 279 35.02 -27.68 17.42
CA GLU A 279 36.24 -27.92 16.63
C GLU A 279 37.52 -27.43 17.35
N ILE A 280 37.47 -26.25 17.99
CA ILE A 280 38.64 -25.65 18.65
C ILE A 280 38.81 -26.22 20.08
N GLY A 281 37.75 -26.74 20.69
CA GLY A 281 37.74 -27.25 22.06
C GLY A 281 37.73 -26.17 23.15
N ARG A 282 37.41 -24.91 22.81
CA ARG A 282 37.26 -23.81 23.77
C ARG A 282 36.25 -22.76 23.29
N ARG A 283 35.80 -21.90 24.22
CA ARG A 283 35.02 -20.70 23.90
C ARG A 283 35.79 -19.77 22.96
N LEU A 284 35.06 -19.14 22.03
CA LEU A 284 35.59 -18.15 21.10
C LEU A 284 35.75 -16.79 21.79
N THR A 285 36.78 -16.06 21.40
CA THR A 285 36.91 -14.64 21.75
C THR A 285 35.95 -13.81 20.88
N MET A 286 35.65 -12.58 21.31
CA MET A 286 34.78 -11.68 20.54
C MET A 286 35.28 -11.45 19.08
N PRO A 287 36.57 -11.22 18.81
CA PRO A 287 37.07 -11.09 17.44
C PRO A 287 36.87 -12.36 16.60
N GLU A 288 37.10 -13.54 17.18
CA GLU A 288 36.89 -14.82 16.51
C GLU A 288 35.39 -15.00 16.18
N ALA A 289 34.50 -14.77 17.14
CA ALA A 289 33.06 -14.86 16.93
C ALA A 289 32.54 -13.86 15.87
N LYS A 290 33.11 -12.65 15.82
CA LYS A 290 32.80 -11.68 14.76
C LYS A 290 33.26 -12.19 13.38
N LEU A 291 34.46 -12.74 13.30
CA LEU A 291 34.95 -13.35 12.06
C LEU A 291 34.04 -14.52 11.62
N MET A 292 33.54 -15.31 12.57
CA MET A 292 32.57 -16.37 12.28
C MET A 292 31.26 -15.81 11.73
N PHE A 293 30.78 -14.67 12.23
CA PHE A 293 29.58 -14.02 11.69
C PHE A 293 29.79 -13.59 10.23
N ASP A 294 30.92 -12.93 9.94
CA ASP A 294 31.26 -12.52 8.58
C ASP A 294 31.37 -13.72 7.62
N GLN A 295 31.86 -14.87 8.12
CA GLN A 295 31.93 -16.12 7.35
C GLN A 295 30.54 -16.73 7.13
N PHE A 296 29.70 -16.75 8.15
CA PHE A 296 28.31 -17.20 8.06
C PHE A 296 27.55 -16.41 6.98
N GLU A 297 27.64 -15.08 7.00
CA GLU A 297 27.00 -14.23 5.99
C GLU A 297 27.51 -14.51 4.58
N LYS A 298 28.82 -14.73 4.41
CA LYS A 298 29.40 -15.05 3.10
C LYS A 298 28.94 -16.40 2.59
N PHE A 299 28.93 -17.42 3.45
CA PHE A 299 28.57 -18.78 3.07
C PHE A 299 27.09 -18.93 2.73
N HIS A 300 26.21 -18.27 3.50
CA HIS A 300 24.77 -18.36 3.31
C HIS A 300 24.19 -17.20 2.48
N GLY A 301 25.00 -16.22 2.10
CA GLY A 301 24.52 -14.99 1.46
C GLY A 301 23.74 -15.21 0.17
N ALA A 302 24.10 -16.21 -0.64
CA ALA A 302 23.35 -16.54 -1.86
C ALA A 302 21.96 -17.12 -1.54
N ALA A 303 21.84 -17.95 -0.50
CA ALA A 303 20.57 -18.54 -0.07
C ALA A 303 19.66 -17.50 0.59
N PHE A 304 20.23 -16.59 1.40
CA PHE A 304 19.46 -15.55 2.07
C PHE A 304 19.10 -14.36 1.19
N ARG A 305 19.83 -14.08 0.10
CA ARG A 305 19.59 -12.92 -0.78
C ARG A 305 18.11 -12.72 -1.16
N PRO A 306 17.38 -13.71 -1.72
CA PRO A 306 15.97 -13.50 -2.08
C PRO A 306 15.07 -13.24 -0.87
N LEU A 307 15.38 -13.84 0.29
CA LEU A 307 14.63 -13.62 1.54
C LEU A 307 14.89 -12.23 2.11
N LEU A 308 16.14 -11.76 2.06
CA LEU A 308 16.55 -10.42 2.45
C LEU A 308 15.87 -9.37 1.56
N GLU A 309 15.91 -9.54 0.24
CA GLU A 309 15.26 -8.63 -0.70
C GLU A 309 13.75 -8.57 -0.47
N LYS A 310 13.10 -9.72 -0.23
CA LYS A 310 11.70 -9.78 0.14
C LYS A 310 11.42 -9.02 1.44
N VAL A 311 12.14 -9.31 2.52
CA VAL A 311 11.94 -8.66 3.83
C VAL A 311 12.17 -7.15 3.74
N ARG A 312 13.22 -6.69 3.05
CA ARG A 312 13.50 -5.28 2.85
C ARG A 312 12.38 -4.58 2.09
N THR A 313 11.90 -5.20 1.02
CA THR A 313 10.79 -4.68 0.21
C THR A 313 9.51 -4.56 1.03
N LEU A 314 9.14 -5.63 1.76
CA LEU A 314 7.95 -5.65 2.61
C LEU A 314 8.03 -4.59 3.69
N MET A 315 9.16 -4.52 4.40
CA MET A 315 9.34 -3.60 5.52
C MET A 315 9.34 -2.15 5.06
N ALA A 316 10.09 -1.81 4.00
CA ALA A 316 10.14 -0.46 3.47
C ALA A 316 8.78 0.00 2.93
N SER A 317 8.05 -0.88 2.22
CA SER A 317 6.78 -0.52 1.57
C SER A 317 5.62 -0.47 2.56
N ARG A 318 5.48 -1.49 3.43
CA ARG A 318 4.40 -1.56 4.41
C ARG A 318 4.52 -0.47 5.47
N ASP A 319 5.73 -0.19 5.99
CA ASP A 319 5.93 0.88 6.97
C ASP A 319 5.66 2.26 6.35
N MET A 320 6.07 2.49 5.11
CA MET A 320 5.78 3.75 4.41
C MET A 320 4.27 3.98 4.26
N VAL A 321 3.52 2.95 3.89
CA VAL A 321 2.07 3.10 3.63
C VAL A 321 1.25 3.12 4.91
N PHE A 322 1.50 2.19 5.83
CA PHE A 322 0.65 2.00 7.00
C PHE A 322 1.10 2.78 8.24
N ARG A 323 2.39 3.12 8.34
CA ARG A 323 2.98 3.78 9.52
C ARG A 323 3.47 5.20 9.23
N ASP A 324 3.39 5.65 7.98
CA ASP A 324 4.04 6.88 7.49
C ASP A 324 5.53 6.95 7.88
N ALA A 325 6.21 5.79 7.85
CA ALA A 325 7.60 5.66 8.28
C ALA A 325 8.50 5.21 7.12
N LEU A 326 9.47 6.05 6.75
CA LEU A 326 10.42 5.77 5.68
C LEU A 326 11.76 5.28 6.24
N HIS A 327 12.18 4.12 5.74
CA HIS A 327 13.52 3.57 5.96
C HIS A 327 14.46 4.09 4.88
N GLU A 328 15.21 5.15 5.17
CA GLU A 328 16.09 5.80 4.17
C GLU A 328 17.09 4.82 3.56
N LYS A 329 17.63 3.85 4.33
CA LYS A 329 18.59 2.87 3.81
C LYS A 329 17.93 1.78 2.98
N LEU A 330 16.60 1.63 3.06
CA LEU A 330 15.82 0.68 2.28
C LEU A 330 14.99 1.35 1.19
N LYS A 331 15.22 2.64 0.91
CA LYS A 331 14.44 3.43 -0.07
C LYS A 331 14.40 2.79 -1.46
N SER A 332 15.50 2.17 -1.90
CA SER A 332 15.56 1.46 -3.20
C SER A 332 14.69 0.21 -3.27
N TYR A 333 14.23 -0.30 -2.13
CA TYR A 333 13.34 -1.47 -2.04
C TYR A 333 11.86 -1.09 -1.93
N VAL A 334 11.54 0.20 -1.84
CA VAL A 334 10.15 0.66 -1.75
C VAL A 334 9.43 0.33 -3.06
N THR A 335 8.29 -0.34 -2.93
CA THR A 335 7.34 -0.61 -4.01
C THR A 335 5.92 -0.29 -3.55
N HIS A 336 4.96 -0.44 -4.45
CA HIS A 336 3.54 -0.32 -4.14
C HIS A 336 3.01 -1.62 -3.52
N LEU A 337 2.05 -1.48 -2.62
CA LEU A 337 1.34 -2.61 -2.02
C LEU A 337 0.24 -3.11 -2.97
N THR A 338 -0.02 -4.41 -2.91
CA THR A 338 -1.13 -5.03 -3.66
C THR A 338 -2.46 -4.83 -2.93
N ALA A 339 -3.57 -5.05 -3.63
CA ALA A 339 -4.90 -5.05 -3.01
C ALA A 339 -5.01 -6.10 -1.88
N ASP A 340 -4.35 -7.26 -2.04
CA ASP A 340 -4.31 -8.31 -1.03
C ASP A 340 -3.55 -7.88 0.23
N GLU A 341 -2.52 -7.05 0.10
CA GLU A 341 -1.83 -6.50 1.28
C GLU A 341 -2.72 -5.50 2.04
N PHE A 342 -3.46 -4.65 1.33
CA PHE A 342 -4.47 -3.82 1.98
C PHE A 342 -5.54 -4.66 2.67
N GLU A 343 -5.96 -5.76 2.03
CA GLU A 343 -6.92 -6.68 2.64
C GLU A 343 -6.38 -7.37 3.89
N LYS A 344 -5.13 -7.83 3.81
CA LYS A 344 -4.43 -8.50 4.91
C LYS A 344 -4.35 -7.65 6.17
N PHE A 345 -4.20 -6.32 6.06
CA PHE A 345 -4.02 -5.44 7.22
C PHE A 345 -5.23 -4.58 7.59
N LEU A 346 -6.09 -4.25 6.62
CA LEU A 346 -7.27 -3.39 6.82
C LEU A 346 -8.60 -4.13 6.70
N GLY A 347 -8.57 -5.42 6.37
CA GLY A 347 -9.77 -6.25 6.19
C GLY A 347 -10.47 -6.66 7.48
N GLU A 348 -11.73 -7.08 7.32
CA GLU A 348 -12.61 -7.45 8.43
C GLU A 348 -12.06 -8.64 9.22
N LYS A 349 -11.49 -9.64 8.54
CA LYS A 349 -10.86 -10.80 9.19
C LYS A 349 -9.72 -10.36 10.11
N SER A 350 -8.93 -9.40 9.67
CA SER A 350 -7.78 -8.86 10.38
C SER A 350 -8.21 -8.05 11.60
N MET A 351 -9.32 -7.30 11.49
CA MET A 351 -9.95 -6.61 12.63
C MET A 351 -10.47 -7.59 13.68
N ALA A 352 -11.19 -8.64 13.25
CA ALA A 352 -11.69 -9.67 14.16
C ALA A 352 -10.55 -10.45 14.85
N LEU A 353 -9.43 -10.66 14.16
CA LEU A 353 -8.23 -11.27 14.74
C LEU A 353 -7.63 -10.36 15.83
N GLU A 354 -7.50 -9.06 15.57
CA GLU A 354 -6.96 -8.11 16.56
C GLU A 354 -7.80 -8.09 17.83
N GLU A 355 -9.13 -8.08 17.71
CA GLU A 355 -10.03 -8.14 18.87
C GLU A 355 -9.80 -9.41 19.69
N ARG A 356 -9.77 -10.57 19.04
CA ARG A 356 -9.46 -11.85 19.68
C ARG A 356 -8.09 -11.87 20.35
N LEU A 357 -7.08 -11.25 19.73
CA LEU A 357 -5.74 -11.17 20.30
C LEU A 357 -5.69 -10.26 21.53
N LYS A 358 -6.40 -9.12 21.51
CA LYS A 358 -6.52 -8.21 22.66
C LYS A 358 -7.17 -8.92 23.86
N GLU A 359 -8.23 -9.69 23.62
CA GLU A 359 -8.91 -10.46 24.67
C GLU A 359 -8.02 -11.54 25.30
N ASN A 360 -7.07 -12.08 24.53
CA ASN A 360 -6.23 -13.19 24.95
C ASN A 360 -4.76 -12.81 25.23
N ILE A 361 -4.46 -11.50 25.34
CA ILE A 361 -3.08 -11.00 25.43
C ILE A 361 -2.30 -11.54 26.64
N ASP A 362 -3.00 -11.81 27.75
CA ASP A 362 -2.41 -12.35 28.97
C ASP A 362 -2.14 -13.86 28.89
N VAL A 363 -2.82 -14.58 28.01
CA VAL A 363 -2.45 -15.97 27.67
C VAL A 363 -1.15 -15.97 26.89
N PHE A 364 -0.97 -15.02 25.96
CA PHE A 364 0.26 -14.92 25.17
C PHE A 364 1.48 -14.53 25.98
N LYS A 365 1.35 -13.56 26.90
CA LYS A 365 2.45 -13.22 27.83
C LYS A 365 2.90 -14.45 28.61
N ARG A 366 1.94 -15.26 29.10
CA ARG A 366 2.24 -16.51 29.82
C ARG A 366 2.87 -17.60 28.96
N LEU A 367 2.57 -17.66 27.67
CA LEU A 367 3.21 -18.59 26.73
C LEU A 367 4.64 -18.17 26.38
N LYS A 368 4.94 -16.88 26.43
CA LYS A 368 6.30 -16.32 26.26
C LYS A 368 7.17 -16.57 27.50
N ASP A 369 6.58 -16.64 28.69
CA ASP A 369 7.34 -16.84 29.93
C ASP A 369 7.56 -18.33 30.30
N ARG A 370 7.12 -19.28 29.46
CA ARG A 370 7.36 -20.72 29.60
C ARG A 370 8.42 -21.18 28.62
#